data_AF-A0A964YCT4-F1
#
_entry.id   AF-A0A964YCT4-F1
#
_cell.length_a   1.000
_cell.length_b   1.000
_cell.length_c   1.000
_cell.angle_alpha   90.00
_cell.angle_beta   90.00
_cell.angle_gamma   90.00
#
_symmetry.space_group_name_H-M   'P 1'
#
loop_
_entity.id
_entity.type
_entity.pdbx_description
1 polymer ?
#
loop_
_entity_poly.entity_id
_entity_poly.type
_entity_poly.pdbx_seq_one_letter_code
_entity_poly.pdbx_strand_id
1 'polypeptide(L)'
;MPITKGQFVLGTTAVLTAAITVSGVGILSRSQAFLKESPKELVDEVWQIVDRRFVDATFNQVDWKAVRTEYLKREYPSQESAYGAIREMLK
;
A
#
# COMPACT_ATOMS: atom_id res chain seq x y z
N MET A 1 70.54 -23.43 9.57
CA MET A 1 69.37 -22.80 8.92
C MET A 1 68.20 -23.77 8.97
N PRO A 2 67.17 -23.53 9.79
CA PRO A 2 65.85 -24.10 9.55
C PRO A 2 64.83 -23.02 9.20
N ILE A 3 63.89 -23.43 8.34
CA ILE A 3 63.02 -22.60 7.51
C ILE A 3 61.64 -22.56 8.18
N THR A 4 61.09 -21.36 8.36
CA THR A 4 59.73 -21.07 8.85
C THR A 4 58.65 -21.39 7.81
N LYS A 5 57.58 -22.11 8.19
CA LYS A 5 56.22 -22.06 7.59
C LYS A 5 55.29 -23.06 8.33
N GLY A 6 54.04 -22.79 8.68
CA GLY A 6 53.15 -21.64 8.52
C GLY A 6 51.89 -21.93 9.37
N GLN A 7 51.29 -20.88 9.93
CA GLN A 7 50.13 -20.96 10.81
C GLN A 7 48.84 -21.06 9.99
N PHE A 8 47.99 -22.04 10.29
CA PHE A 8 46.64 -22.18 9.75
C PHE A 8 45.67 -21.57 10.76
N VAL A 9 45.10 -20.41 10.45
CA VAL A 9 44.10 -19.76 11.29
C VAL A 9 42.72 -20.25 10.82
N LEU A 10 42.05 -20.98 11.70
CA LEU A 10 40.75 -21.62 11.48
C LEU A 10 39.65 -20.56 11.38
N GLY A 11 38.84 -20.64 10.32
CA GLY A 11 37.90 -19.62 9.89
C GLY A 11 36.82 -19.25 10.91
N THR A 12 36.59 -17.95 11.02
CA THR A 12 35.47 -17.33 11.71
C THR A 12 34.20 -17.46 10.87
N THR A 13 33.24 -18.28 11.29
CA THR A 13 31.88 -18.19 10.75
C THR A 13 31.03 -17.40 11.73
N ALA A 14 30.96 -16.08 11.54
CA ALA A 14 29.99 -15.25 12.22
C ALA A 14 28.63 -15.43 11.55
N VAL A 15 27.70 -16.13 12.22
CA VAL A 15 26.30 -16.22 11.78
C VAL A 15 25.59 -14.99 12.33
N LEU A 16 25.32 -14.02 11.46
CA LEU A 16 24.48 -12.85 11.78
C LEU A 16 23.02 -13.23 11.54
N THR A 17 22.34 -13.72 12.57
CA THR A 17 20.88 -13.85 12.56
C THR A 17 20.24 -12.49 12.85
N ALA A 18 19.80 -11.81 11.79
CA ALA A 18 18.98 -10.61 11.92
C ALA A 18 17.55 -11.02 12.33
N ALA A 19 17.17 -10.75 13.57
CA ALA A 19 15.80 -10.89 14.03
C ALA A 19 14.99 -9.66 13.57
N ILE A 20 14.13 -9.86 12.58
CA ILE A 20 13.15 -8.87 12.15
C ILE A 20 11.98 -8.89 13.16
N THR A 21 11.98 -7.95 14.10
CA THR A 21 10.82 -7.69 14.96
C THR A 21 9.79 -6.90 14.16
N VAL A 22 8.83 -7.59 13.56
CA VAL A 22 7.62 -6.94 13.02
C VAL A 22 6.84 -6.40 14.21
N SER A 23 7.07 -5.13 14.53
CA SER A 23 6.21 -4.36 15.42
C SER A 23 4.93 -4.11 14.63
N GLY A 24 3.90 -4.92 14.90
CA GLY A 24 2.55 -4.68 14.40
C GLY A 24 2.07 -3.34 14.93
N VAL A 25 2.19 -2.28 14.13
CA VAL A 25 1.56 -0.99 14.38
C VAL A 25 0.06 -1.22 14.44
N GLY A 26 -0.54 -0.77 15.54
CA GLY A 26 -1.90 -1.09 15.95
C GLY A 26 -2.92 -0.92 14.83
N ILE A 27 -3.83 -1.90 14.75
CA ILE A 27 -5.12 -1.71 14.10
C ILE A 27 -5.82 -0.61 14.89
N LEU A 28 -5.79 0.60 14.34
CA LEU A 28 -6.56 1.71 14.87
C LEU A 28 -8.03 1.30 14.78
N SER A 29 -8.59 0.99 15.94
CA SER A 29 -10.02 0.83 16.15
C SER A 29 -10.72 2.04 15.53
N ARG A 30 -11.41 1.83 14.42
CA ARG A 30 -12.36 2.77 13.81
C ARG A 30 -13.61 2.84 14.69
N SER A 31 -13.42 3.10 15.97
CA SER A 31 -14.49 3.18 16.97
C SER A 31 -15.17 4.53 16.85
N GLN A 32 -16.43 4.48 16.43
CA GLN A 32 -17.45 5.50 16.70
C GLN A 32 -17.16 6.90 16.18
N ALA A 33 -16.91 6.96 14.89
CA ALA A 33 -17.17 8.17 14.17
C ALA A 33 -17.78 7.78 12.81
N PHE A 34 -19.11 7.74 12.75
CA PHE A 34 -19.86 8.10 11.54
C PHE A 34 -19.54 9.57 11.20
N LEU A 35 -18.24 9.93 11.11
CA LEU A 35 -17.84 11.16 10.46
C LEU A 35 -18.39 11.00 9.06
N LYS A 36 -19.17 11.97 8.62
CA LYS A 36 -19.46 12.12 7.20
C LYS A 36 -18.11 12.06 6.50
N GLU A 37 -17.79 10.93 5.88
CA GLU A 37 -16.58 10.80 5.08
C GLU A 37 -16.56 11.97 4.13
N SER A 38 -15.44 12.67 4.02
CA SER A 38 -15.37 13.78 3.09
C SER A 38 -15.72 13.26 1.68
N PRO A 39 -16.34 14.08 0.82
CA PRO A 39 -16.67 13.63 -0.54
C PRO A 39 -15.47 13.04 -1.30
N LYS A 40 -14.25 13.51 -1.01
CA LYS A 40 -13.01 12.94 -1.56
C LYS A 40 -12.64 11.59 -0.95
N GLU A 41 -12.84 11.39 0.35
CA GLU A 41 -12.63 10.08 1.00
C GLU A 41 -13.59 9.02 0.45
N LEU A 42 -14.85 9.39 0.21
CA LEU A 42 -15.83 8.48 -0.41
C LEU A 42 -15.35 7.98 -1.78
N VAL A 43 -14.79 8.88 -2.61
CA VAL A 43 -14.21 8.51 -3.91
C VAL A 43 -13.02 7.56 -3.74
N ASP A 44 -12.13 7.83 -2.78
CA ASP A 44 -10.99 6.96 -2.50
C ASP A 44 -11.42 5.58 -2.00
N GLU A 45 -12.39 5.51 -1.10
CA GLU A 45 -12.86 4.25 -0.53
C GLU A 45 -13.43 3.34 -1.62
N VAL A 46 -14.30 3.89 -2.48
CA VAL A 46 -14.87 3.11 -3.59
C VAL A 46 -13.78 2.66 -4.55
N TRP A 47 -12.82 3.52 -4.88
CA TRP A 47 -11.67 3.14 -5.71
C TRP A 47 -10.89 1.96 -5.08
N GLN A 48 -10.62 2.00 -3.77
CA GLN A 48 -9.91 0.93 -3.07
C GLN A 48 -10.71 -0.38 -2.97
N ILE A 49 -12.04 -0.30 -2.86
CA ILE A 49 -12.89 -1.48 -2.91
C ILE A 49 -12.78 -2.14 -4.28
N VAL A 50 -12.83 -1.34 -5.34
CA VAL A 50 -12.73 -1.84 -6.72
C VAL A 50 -11.36 -2.44 -7.00
N ASP A 51 -10.30 -1.72 -6.63
CA ASP A 51 -8.90 -2.17 -6.75
C ASP A 51 -8.69 -3.54 -6.08
N ARG A 52 -9.21 -3.72 -4.86
CA ARG A 52 -9.03 -4.98 -4.11
C ARG A 52 -9.89 -6.14 -4.59
N ARG A 53 -11.02 -5.87 -5.26
CA ARG A 53 -12.04 -6.89 -5.53
C ARG A 53 -12.19 -7.23 -7.01
N PHE A 54 -11.84 -6.33 -7.91
CA PHE A 54 -12.16 -6.45 -9.34
C PHE A 54 -10.98 -6.18 -10.26
N VAL A 55 -9.97 -5.43 -9.81
CA VAL A 55 -8.81 -5.10 -10.65
C VAL A 55 -7.83 -6.27 -10.62
N ASP A 56 -7.90 -7.10 -11.65
CA ASP A 56 -6.96 -8.19 -11.90
C ASP A 56 -6.14 -7.93 -13.18
N ALA A 57 -5.33 -8.93 -13.58
CA ALA A 57 -4.49 -8.83 -14.78
C ALA A 57 -5.28 -8.62 -16.09
N THR A 58 -6.61 -8.77 -16.07
CA THR A 58 -7.50 -8.61 -17.22
C THR A 58 -8.39 -7.37 -17.15
N PHE A 59 -8.27 -6.56 -16.10
CA PHE A 59 -9.14 -5.41 -15.87
C PHE A 59 -8.98 -4.32 -16.95
N ASN A 60 -9.77 -4.45 -18.02
CA ASN A 60 -9.99 -3.50 -19.12
C ASN A 60 -8.75 -2.82 -19.73
N GLN A 61 -7.53 -3.31 -19.46
CA GLN A 61 -6.25 -2.69 -19.84
C GLN A 61 -6.13 -1.22 -19.39
N VAL A 62 -6.91 -0.80 -18.39
CA VAL A 62 -6.89 0.57 -17.86
C VAL A 62 -5.87 0.64 -16.75
N ASP A 63 -5.01 1.67 -16.78
CA ASP A 63 -4.15 1.98 -15.64
C ASP A 63 -4.99 2.53 -14.47
N TRP A 64 -5.49 1.61 -13.66
CA TRP A 64 -6.40 1.92 -12.57
C TRP A 64 -5.78 2.85 -11.51
N LYS A 65 -4.46 2.81 -11.34
CA LYS A 65 -3.73 3.70 -10.42
C LYS A 65 -3.64 5.12 -10.96
N ALA A 66 -3.51 5.28 -12.28
CA ALA A 66 -3.59 6.58 -12.93
C ALA A 66 -5.00 7.20 -12.76
N VAL A 67 -6.06 6.39 -12.92
CA VAL A 67 -7.45 6.83 -12.67
C VAL A 67 -7.60 7.38 -11.25
N ARG A 68 -7.10 6.69 -10.22
CA ARG A 68 -7.11 7.20 -8.83
C ARG A 68 -6.51 8.60 -8.74
N THR A 69 -5.35 8.76 -9.34
CA THR A 69 -4.57 10.00 -9.27
C THR A 69 -5.33 11.15 -9.94
N GLU A 70 -6.02 10.88 -11.04
CA GLU A 70 -6.87 11.86 -11.71
C GLU A 70 -8.06 12.27 -10.84
N TYR A 71 -8.78 11.30 -10.27
CA TYR A 71 -9.99 11.56 -9.49
C TYR A 71 -9.67 12.24 -8.14
N LEU A 72 -8.60 11.85 -7.45
CA LEU A 72 -8.23 12.49 -6.19
C LEU A 72 -7.74 13.94 -6.33
N LYS A 73 -7.31 14.35 -7.53
CA LYS A 73 -6.97 15.75 -7.84
C LYS A 73 -8.21 16.64 -7.96
N ARG A 74 -9.38 16.06 -8.26
CA ARG A 74 -10.64 16.82 -8.40
C ARG A 74 -11.10 17.36 -7.04
N GLU A 75 -11.90 18.41 -7.08
CA GLU A 75 -12.58 18.96 -5.91
C GLU A 75 -14.03 18.49 -5.88
N TYR A 76 -14.51 18.18 -4.68
CA TYR A 76 -15.84 17.60 -4.47
C TYR A 76 -16.58 18.44 -3.44
N PRO A 77 -17.37 19.45 -3.86
CA PRO A 77 -18.06 20.36 -2.94
C PRO A 77 -19.18 19.68 -2.15
N SER A 78 -19.68 18.53 -2.61
CA SER A 78 -20.75 17.79 -1.94
C SER A 78 -20.66 16.27 -2.15
N GLN A 79 -21.39 15.52 -1.34
CA GLN A 79 -21.50 14.06 -1.49
C GLN A 79 -22.09 13.68 -2.84
N GLU A 80 -23.11 14.41 -3.33
CA GLU A 80 -23.71 14.16 -4.64
C GLU A 80 -22.70 14.31 -5.77
N SER A 81 -21.78 15.29 -5.67
CA SER A 81 -20.70 15.47 -6.65
C SER A 81 -19.73 14.28 -6.65
N ALA A 82 -19.41 13.74 -5.47
CA ALA A 82 -18.59 12.54 -5.34
C ALA A 82 -19.28 11.29 -5.91
N TYR A 83 -20.58 11.08 -5.61
CA TYR A 83 -21.36 10.00 -6.22
C TYR A 83 -21.47 10.15 -7.75
N GLY A 84 -21.50 11.37 -8.27
CA GLY A 84 -21.41 11.64 -9.71
C GLY A 84 -20.08 11.15 -10.29
N ALA A 85 -18.97 11.55 -9.68
CA ALA A 85 -17.64 11.16 -10.11
C ALA A 85 -17.39 9.65 -9.97
N ILE A 86 -17.87 9.00 -8.90
CA ILE A 86 -17.78 7.55 -8.75
C ILE A 86 -18.49 6.84 -9.90
N ARG A 87 -19.68 7.29 -10.30
CA ARG A 87 -20.41 6.72 -11.44
C ARG A 87 -19.70 6.95 -12.78
N GLU A 88 -18.92 8.02 -12.91
CA GLU A 88 -18.07 8.26 -14.08
C GLU A 88 -16.86 7.33 -14.07
N MET A 89 -16.23 7.15 -12.91
CA MET A 89 -15.03 6.32 -12.71
C MET A 89 -15.25 4.84 -13.02
N LEU A 90 -16.47 4.33 -12.82
CA LEU A 90 -16.82 2.91 -12.94
C LEU A 90 -17.43 2.53 -14.30
N LYS A 91 -17.52 3.45 -15.26
CA LYS A 91 -17.97 3.17 -16.63
C LYS A 91 -16.83 2.57 -17.45
#